data_AF-E3QBJ1-F1
#
_entry.id   AF-E3QBJ1-F1
#
_cell.length_a   1.000
_cell.length_b   1.000
_cell.length_c   1.000
_cell.angle_alpha   90.00
_cell.angle_beta   90.00
_cell.angle_gamma   90.00
#
_symmetry.space_group_name_H-M   'P 1'
#
loop_
_entity.id
_entity.type
_entity.pdbx_description
1 polymer ?
#
loop_
_entity_poly.entity_id
_entity_poly.type
_entity_poly.pdbx_seq_one_letter_code
_entity_poly.pdbx_strand_id
1 'polypeptide(L)'
;MASKGTNPVGTERHCLVTVGATARFTQLLTEVLGPAFLDFLAENRYTHLTLQCGKDYENFSRHVLPPLLDRYPDLEITAFDFVDDLTVEMVKCRAQPGVREAGVVICHAGTGTILDGMRVSVPLVVVPNPTLKDNHQVELAEEIQRQGYGIWGRLGDISWAIEQLALQLDKTERQFRPHSVDGEVAAINVDLWQVSSAMMGRYSGAPAPPAKMAKVNGSESAVTGLGEVQREEVAQMTMD
;
A
#
# COMPACT_ATOMS: atom_id res chain seq x y z
N MET A 1 3.79 -39.07 5.35
CA MET A 1 4.45 -39.27 4.03
C MET A 1 3.63 -38.58 2.98
N ALA A 2 4.06 -37.39 2.54
CA ALA A 2 3.66 -36.78 1.28
C ALA A 2 4.69 -35.67 1.00
N SER A 3 5.89 -36.08 0.58
CA SER A 3 6.84 -35.18 -0.05
C SER A 3 6.25 -34.81 -1.42
N LYS A 4 5.57 -33.67 -1.51
CA LYS A 4 5.22 -33.09 -2.82
C LYS A 4 6.51 -32.55 -3.43
N GLY A 5 6.87 -33.13 -4.56
CA GLY A 5 8.09 -32.84 -5.29
C GLY A 5 8.16 -31.37 -5.66
N THR A 6 9.20 -30.71 -5.17
CA THR A 6 9.88 -29.59 -5.81
C THR A 6 10.08 -29.91 -7.30
N ASN A 7 9.36 -29.21 -8.17
CA ASN A 7 9.75 -29.03 -9.57
C ASN A 7 10.75 -27.86 -9.66
N PRO A 8 11.64 -27.84 -10.67
CA PRO A 8 13.01 -27.36 -10.54
C PRO A 8 13.16 -25.84 -10.70
N VAL A 9 14.01 -25.23 -9.87
CA VAL A 9 14.86 -24.05 -10.17
C VAL A 9 14.17 -22.96 -11.02
N GLY A 10 13.03 -22.48 -10.54
CA GLY A 10 12.39 -21.25 -11.00
C GLY A 10 12.10 -20.38 -9.78
N THR A 11 12.43 -19.11 -9.86
CA THR A 11 12.07 -18.09 -8.86
C THR A 11 10.56 -18.16 -8.60
N GLU A 12 10.15 -18.23 -7.33
CA GLU A 12 8.71 -18.29 -7.00
C GLU A 12 8.03 -16.98 -7.43
N ARG A 13 6.86 -17.07 -8.06
CA ARG A 13 6.08 -15.89 -8.44
C ARG A 13 4.66 -16.03 -7.91
N HIS A 14 4.32 -15.12 -7.00
CA HIS A 14 3.07 -15.16 -6.22
C HIS A 14 2.05 -14.18 -6.77
N CYS A 15 0.83 -14.66 -7.01
CA CYS A 15 -0.35 -13.84 -7.31
C CYS A 15 -1.29 -13.89 -6.10
N LEU A 16 -1.51 -12.75 -5.45
CA LEU A 16 -2.45 -12.63 -4.33
C LEU A 16 -3.69 -11.91 -4.81
N VAL A 17 -4.87 -12.49 -4.60
CA VAL A 17 -6.14 -11.85 -4.88
C VAL A 17 -6.93 -11.66 -3.60
N THR A 18 -7.43 -10.44 -3.38
CA THR A 18 -8.16 -10.09 -2.17
C THR A 18 -9.41 -9.26 -2.47
N VAL A 19 -10.55 -9.77 -1.99
CA VAL A 19 -11.86 -9.11 -2.08
C VAL A 19 -12.18 -8.24 -0.86
N GLY A 20 -11.28 -8.18 0.12
CA GLY A 20 -11.46 -7.42 1.37
C GLY A 20 -12.37 -8.10 2.40
N ALA A 21 -12.65 -7.34 3.46
CA ALA A 21 -13.43 -7.82 4.62
C ALA A 21 -14.94 -7.55 4.49
N THR A 22 -15.32 -6.45 3.85
CA THR A 22 -16.65 -5.83 4.02
C THR A 22 -17.63 -6.18 2.92
N ALA A 23 -17.17 -6.40 1.69
CA ALA A 23 -18.02 -6.66 0.53
C ALA A 23 -17.70 -8.01 -0.11
N ARG A 24 -18.74 -8.78 -0.44
CA ARG A 24 -18.58 -9.97 -1.27
C ARG A 24 -18.31 -9.55 -2.70
N PHE A 25 -17.23 -10.06 -3.28
CA PHE A 25 -16.90 -9.79 -4.68
C PHE A 25 -16.75 -11.09 -5.48
N THR A 26 -17.84 -11.83 -5.59
CA THR A 26 -17.88 -13.12 -6.29
C THR A 26 -17.50 -13.00 -7.76
N GLN A 27 -17.82 -11.87 -8.41
CA GLN A 27 -17.48 -11.63 -9.82
C GLN A 27 -15.97 -11.68 -10.06
N LEU A 28 -15.18 -10.99 -9.22
CA LEU A 28 -13.72 -11.01 -9.30
C LEU A 28 -13.16 -12.43 -9.09
N LEU A 29 -13.69 -13.16 -8.11
CA LEU A 29 -13.25 -14.53 -7.84
C LEU A 29 -13.56 -15.47 -9.01
N THR A 30 -14.76 -15.37 -9.59
CA THR A 30 -15.15 -16.19 -10.76
C THR A 30 -14.26 -15.89 -11.97
N GLU A 31 -13.88 -14.63 -12.17
CA GLU A 31 -13.01 -14.23 -13.27
C GLU A 31 -11.57 -14.73 -13.09
N VAL A 32 -11.00 -14.54 -11.91
CA VAL A 32 -9.65 -15.01 -11.54
C VAL A 32 -9.56 -16.54 -11.56
N LEU A 33 -10.66 -17.24 -11.29
CA LEU A 33 -10.73 -18.70 -11.37
C LEU A 33 -11.14 -19.20 -12.76
N GLY A 34 -11.35 -18.30 -13.71
CA GLY A 34 -11.65 -18.65 -15.10
C GLY A 34 -10.45 -19.30 -15.79
N PRO A 35 -10.67 -20.27 -16.69
CA PRO A 35 -9.59 -20.96 -17.39
C PRO A 35 -8.68 -19.98 -18.15
N ALA A 36 -9.25 -18.95 -18.77
CA ALA A 36 -8.48 -17.92 -19.49
C ALA A 36 -7.46 -17.20 -18.59
N PHE A 37 -7.81 -16.95 -17.32
CA PHE A 37 -6.89 -16.29 -16.39
C PHE A 37 -5.85 -17.26 -15.84
N LEU A 38 -6.23 -18.51 -15.57
CA LEU A 38 -5.30 -19.55 -15.10
C LEU A 38 -4.28 -19.91 -16.17
N ASP A 39 -4.71 -20.02 -17.44
CA ASP A 39 -3.82 -20.23 -18.58
C ASP A 39 -2.84 -19.05 -18.72
N PHE A 40 -3.34 -17.80 -18.59
CA PHE A 40 -2.50 -16.61 -18.56
C PHE A 40 -1.47 -16.63 -17.41
N LEU A 41 -1.85 -17.06 -16.21
CA LEU A 41 -0.92 -17.19 -15.09
C LEU A 41 0.17 -18.21 -15.37
N ALA A 42 -0.19 -19.36 -15.93
CA ALA A 42 0.76 -20.41 -16.30
C ALA A 42 1.75 -19.92 -17.38
N GLU A 43 1.26 -19.22 -18.40
CA GLU A 43 2.10 -18.60 -19.45
C GLU A 43 3.06 -17.55 -18.88
N ASN A 44 2.61 -16.81 -17.87
CA ASN A 44 3.41 -15.79 -17.17
C ASN A 44 4.26 -16.34 -16.01
N ARG A 45 4.43 -17.67 -15.91
CA ARG A 45 5.27 -18.35 -14.92
C ARG A 45 4.88 -18.06 -13.47
N TYR A 46 3.61 -17.79 -13.19
CA TYR A 46 3.13 -17.75 -11.83
C TYR A 46 3.08 -19.17 -11.25
N THR A 47 3.63 -19.34 -10.06
CA THR A 47 3.70 -20.64 -9.39
C THR A 47 2.69 -20.77 -8.28
N HIS A 48 2.29 -19.65 -7.67
CA HIS A 48 1.34 -19.64 -6.56
C HIS A 48 0.22 -18.63 -6.83
N LEU A 49 -1.03 -19.09 -6.70
CA LEU A 49 -2.22 -18.26 -6.70
C LEU A 49 -2.88 -18.37 -5.32
N THR A 50 -2.90 -17.26 -4.59
CA THR A 50 -3.45 -17.19 -3.23
C THR A 50 -4.70 -16.31 -3.23
N LEU A 51 -5.82 -16.86 -2.78
CA LEU A 51 -7.12 -16.19 -2.82
C LEU A 51 -7.63 -15.93 -1.41
N GLN A 52 -7.82 -14.66 -1.06
CA GLN A 52 -8.54 -14.27 0.14
C GLN A 52 -10.03 -14.20 -0.18
N CYS A 53 -10.79 -15.23 0.22
CA CYS A 53 -12.22 -15.35 -0.09
C CYS A 53 -13.15 -15.01 1.09
N GLY A 54 -12.59 -14.73 2.28
CA GLY A 54 -13.38 -14.38 3.46
C GLY A 54 -14.46 -15.45 3.76
N LYS A 55 -15.69 -14.98 4.03
CA LYS A 55 -16.87 -15.82 4.34
C LYS A 55 -17.26 -16.81 3.23
N ASP A 56 -16.80 -16.62 2.00
CA ASP A 56 -17.11 -17.52 0.89
C ASP A 56 -16.10 -18.69 0.79
N TYR A 57 -15.05 -18.69 1.64
CA TYR A 57 -13.96 -19.68 1.64
C TYR A 57 -14.44 -21.15 1.72
N GLU A 58 -15.44 -21.47 2.56
CA GLU A 58 -15.92 -22.86 2.69
C GLU A 58 -16.54 -23.39 1.38
N ASN A 59 -17.25 -22.54 0.64
CA ASN A 59 -17.85 -22.95 -0.62
C ASN A 59 -16.78 -23.13 -1.71
N PHE A 60 -15.86 -22.16 -1.79
CA PHE A 60 -14.75 -22.19 -2.74
C PHE A 60 -13.79 -23.38 -2.51
N SER A 61 -13.40 -23.64 -1.26
CA SER A 61 -12.48 -24.73 -0.94
C SER A 61 -13.05 -26.12 -1.25
N ARG A 62 -14.36 -26.31 -1.06
CA ARG A 62 -15.00 -27.62 -1.25
C ARG A 62 -15.38 -27.93 -2.70
N HIS A 63 -15.79 -26.91 -3.46
CA HIS A 63 -16.37 -27.14 -4.79
C HIS A 63 -15.50 -26.64 -5.94
N VAL A 64 -14.66 -25.62 -5.69
CA VAL A 64 -13.96 -24.90 -6.77
C VAL A 64 -12.47 -25.26 -6.81
N LEU A 65 -11.81 -25.43 -5.66
CA LEU A 65 -10.39 -25.81 -5.64
C LEU A 65 -10.09 -27.22 -6.19
N PRO A 66 -10.83 -28.29 -5.84
CA PRO A 66 -10.44 -29.64 -6.24
C PRO A 66 -10.35 -29.84 -7.77
N PRO A 67 -11.34 -29.39 -8.58
CA PRO A 67 -11.26 -29.51 -10.04
C PRO A 67 -10.12 -28.72 -10.67
N LEU A 68 -9.72 -27.60 -10.05
CA LEU A 68 -8.67 -26.73 -10.58
C LEU A 68 -7.27 -27.27 -10.29
N LEU A 69 -7.07 -27.85 -9.10
CA LEU A 69 -5.80 -28.48 -8.72
C LEU A 69 -5.46 -29.68 -9.62
N ASP A 70 -6.47 -30.44 -10.04
CA ASP A 70 -6.28 -31.57 -10.96
C ASP A 70 -5.92 -31.11 -12.38
N ARG A 71 -6.39 -29.92 -12.77
CA ARG A 71 -6.20 -29.37 -14.13
C ARG A 71 -4.89 -28.61 -14.29
N TYR A 72 -4.40 -27.98 -13.22
CA TYR A 72 -3.20 -27.14 -13.21
C TYR A 72 -2.20 -27.62 -12.15
N PRO A 73 -1.50 -28.74 -12.37
CA PRO A 73 -0.58 -29.31 -11.38
C PRO A 73 0.65 -28.43 -11.11
N ASP A 74 1.00 -27.56 -12.05
CA ASP A 74 2.15 -26.65 -11.95
C ASP A 74 1.82 -25.33 -11.22
N LEU A 75 0.53 -25.07 -10.90
CA LEU A 75 0.07 -23.89 -10.21
C LEU A 75 -0.50 -24.26 -8.83
N GLU A 76 0.14 -23.78 -7.77
CA GLU A 76 -0.36 -23.97 -6.41
C GLU A 76 -1.48 -22.97 -6.12
N ILE A 77 -2.73 -23.43 -6.17
CA ILE A 77 -3.90 -22.62 -5.86
C ILE A 77 -4.29 -22.84 -4.39
N THR A 78 -4.17 -21.79 -3.59
CA THR A 78 -4.58 -21.78 -2.19
C THR A 78 -5.66 -20.72 -1.98
N ALA A 79 -6.54 -20.98 -1.04
CA ALA A 79 -7.49 -19.98 -0.57
C ALA A 79 -7.45 -19.91 0.96
N PHE A 80 -7.77 -18.75 1.50
CA PHE A 80 -7.85 -18.52 2.93
C PHE A 80 -8.98 -17.54 3.27
N ASP A 81 -9.40 -17.54 4.54
CA ASP A 81 -10.39 -16.61 5.08
C ASP A 81 -9.78 -15.21 5.32
N PHE A 82 -10.51 -14.31 5.95
CA PHE A 82 -9.99 -13.02 6.38
C PHE A 82 -8.87 -13.20 7.43
N VAL A 83 -7.77 -12.46 7.23
CA VAL A 83 -6.62 -12.40 8.14
C VAL A 83 -6.40 -10.95 8.53
N ASP A 84 -6.13 -10.70 9.81
CA ASP A 84 -5.92 -9.35 10.34
C ASP A 84 -4.66 -8.69 9.76
N ASP A 85 -3.63 -9.50 9.45
CA ASP A 85 -2.39 -9.03 8.85
C ASP A 85 -2.18 -9.62 7.44
N LEU A 86 -2.69 -8.91 6.44
CA LEU A 86 -2.49 -9.24 5.02
C LEU A 86 -1.06 -8.98 4.55
N THR A 87 -0.27 -8.21 5.32
CA THR A 87 1.09 -7.81 4.97
C THR A 87 1.99 -9.02 4.74
N VAL A 88 1.82 -10.09 5.53
CA VAL A 88 2.62 -11.31 5.41
C VAL A 88 2.46 -11.98 4.04
N GLU A 89 1.24 -12.01 3.52
CA GLU A 89 0.96 -12.56 2.20
C GLU A 89 1.41 -11.60 1.09
N MET A 90 1.20 -10.30 1.26
CA MET A 90 1.68 -9.29 0.30
C MET A 90 3.20 -9.30 0.16
N VAL A 91 3.95 -9.50 1.25
CA VAL A 91 5.41 -9.60 1.23
C VAL A 91 5.88 -10.77 0.34
N LYS A 92 5.09 -11.84 0.19
CA LYS A 92 5.44 -12.95 -0.73
C LYS A 92 5.36 -12.52 -2.20
N CYS A 93 4.51 -11.56 -2.54
CA CYS A 93 4.42 -10.96 -3.87
C CYS A 93 5.55 -9.96 -4.17
N ARG A 94 6.35 -9.58 -3.16
CA ARG A 94 7.50 -8.70 -3.38
C ARG A 94 8.65 -9.46 -4.01
N ALA A 95 9.28 -8.86 -5.02
CA ALA A 95 10.48 -9.41 -5.64
C ALA A 95 11.61 -9.54 -4.60
N GLN A 96 12.23 -10.71 -4.54
CA GLN A 96 13.41 -10.98 -3.72
C GLN A 96 14.50 -11.57 -4.61
N PRO A 97 15.62 -10.85 -4.85
CA PRO A 97 16.68 -11.31 -5.75
C PRO A 97 17.16 -12.73 -5.40
N GLY A 98 17.10 -13.64 -6.38
CA GLY A 98 17.57 -15.01 -6.24
C GLY A 98 16.61 -16.00 -5.58
N VAL A 99 15.46 -15.54 -5.07
CA VAL A 99 14.46 -16.43 -4.43
C VAL A 99 13.08 -16.27 -5.06
N ARG A 100 12.62 -15.03 -5.28
CA ARG A 100 11.25 -14.72 -5.73
C ARG A 100 11.23 -13.64 -6.81
N GLU A 101 10.44 -13.88 -7.84
CA GLU A 101 10.13 -12.89 -8.87
C GLU A 101 9.08 -11.87 -8.37
N ALA A 102 8.97 -10.75 -9.08
CA ALA A 102 7.92 -9.77 -8.82
C ALA A 102 6.55 -10.41 -9.07
N GLY A 103 5.80 -10.61 -7.98
CA GLY A 103 4.43 -11.07 -8.01
C GLY A 103 3.45 -9.94 -8.33
N VAL A 104 2.17 -10.21 -8.15
CA VAL A 104 1.11 -9.21 -8.29
C VAL A 104 0.09 -9.36 -7.17
N VAL A 105 -0.41 -8.23 -6.68
CA VAL A 105 -1.55 -8.20 -5.77
C VAL A 105 -2.74 -7.59 -6.51
N ILE A 106 -3.81 -8.35 -6.63
CA ILE A 106 -5.08 -7.92 -7.19
C ILE A 106 -6.02 -7.67 -6.03
N CYS A 107 -6.37 -6.42 -5.80
CA CYS A 107 -7.31 -6.05 -4.76
C CYS A 107 -8.57 -5.45 -5.35
N HIS A 108 -9.71 -5.72 -4.70
CA HIS A 108 -10.84 -4.81 -4.82
C HIS A 108 -10.41 -3.39 -4.38
N ALA A 109 -11.13 -2.35 -4.80
CA ALA A 109 -10.86 -0.95 -4.45
C ALA A 109 -11.08 -0.61 -2.94
N GLY A 110 -10.69 -1.52 -2.04
CA GLY A 110 -10.66 -1.32 -0.60
C GLY A 110 -9.43 -0.53 -0.18
N THR A 111 -9.67 0.61 0.48
CA THR A 111 -8.62 1.55 0.88
C THR A 111 -7.55 0.92 1.78
N GLY A 112 -7.95 0.07 2.74
CA GLY A 112 -6.99 -0.56 3.67
C GLY A 112 -5.97 -1.43 2.94
N THR A 113 -6.44 -2.31 2.05
CA THR A 113 -5.59 -3.17 1.24
C THR A 113 -4.68 -2.38 0.32
N ILE A 114 -5.17 -1.30 -0.31
CA ILE A 114 -4.35 -0.45 -1.17
C ILE A 114 -3.20 0.17 -0.35
N LEU A 115 -3.50 0.71 0.84
CA LEU A 115 -2.49 1.31 1.71
C LEU A 115 -1.46 0.28 2.19
N ASP A 116 -1.89 -0.93 2.53
CA ASP A 116 -0.98 -1.99 2.94
C ASP A 116 -0.09 -2.45 1.76
N GLY A 117 -0.65 -2.55 0.56
CA GLY A 117 0.13 -2.82 -0.66
C GLY A 117 1.18 -1.75 -0.93
N MET A 118 0.81 -0.46 -0.77
CA MET A 118 1.75 0.66 -0.93
C MET A 118 2.86 0.62 0.12
N ARG A 119 2.55 0.28 1.38
CA ARG A 119 3.54 0.14 2.46
C ARG A 119 4.58 -0.92 2.17
N VAL A 120 4.17 -2.06 1.60
CA VAL A 120 5.09 -3.15 1.23
C VAL A 120 5.78 -2.91 -0.11
N SER A 121 5.33 -1.91 -0.88
CA SER A 121 5.81 -1.60 -2.24
C SER A 121 5.66 -2.78 -3.19
N VAL A 122 4.47 -3.38 -3.19
CA VAL A 122 4.13 -4.49 -4.10
C VAL A 122 3.44 -3.98 -5.37
N PRO A 123 3.62 -4.67 -6.51
CA PRO A 123 2.83 -4.43 -7.71
C PRO A 123 1.33 -4.60 -7.42
N LEU A 124 0.54 -3.54 -7.64
CA LEU A 124 -0.87 -3.49 -7.28
C LEU A 124 -1.78 -3.31 -8.50
N VAL A 125 -2.78 -4.19 -8.64
CA VAL A 125 -3.91 -4.03 -9.57
C VAL A 125 -5.17 -3.77 -8.75
N VAL A 126 -5.81 -2.63 -8.99
CA VAL A 126 -7.03 -2.22 -8.29
C VAL A 126 -8.23 -2.45 -9.18
N VAL A 127 -9.12 -3.36 -8.79
CA VAL A 127 -10.35 -3.68 -9.53
C VAL A 127 -11.56 -3.11 -8.77
N PRO A 128 -12.16 -1.99 -9.20
CA PRO A 128 -13.35 -1.45 -8.58
C PRO A 128 -14.55 -2.36 -8.84
N ASN A 129 -15.48 -2.42 -7.89
CA ASN A 129 -16.71 -3.19 -8.06
C ASN A 129 -17.78 -2.31 -8.71
N PRO A 130 -18.20 -2.58 -9.96
CA PRO A 130 -19.22 -1.76 -10.64
C PRO A 130 -20.63 -1.93 -10.06
N THR A 131 -20.85 -2.96 -9.25
CA THR A 131 -22.15 -3.28 -8.65
C THR A 131 -22.37 -2.52 -7.35
N LEU A 132 -21.31 -2.05 -6.69
CA LEU A 132 -21.41 -1.19 -5.52
C LEU A 132 -21.63 0.26 -5.98
N LYS A 133 -22.60 0.95 -5.38
CA LYS A 133 -23.07 2.30 -5.76
C LYS A 133 -22.03 3.42 -5.59
N ASP A 134 -20.82 3.11 -5.14
CA ASP A 134 -19.83 4.09 -4.74
C ASP A 134 -18.84 4.31 -5.88
N ASN A 135 -19.13 5.30 -6.73
CA ASN A 135 -18.20 5.76 -7.78
C ASN A 135 -16.82 6.16 -7.23
N HIS A 136 -16.73 6.44 -5.92
CA HIS A 136 -15.48 6.70 -5.21
C HIS A 136 -14.45 5.57 -5.33
N GLN A 137 -14.87 4.32 -5.54
CA GLN A 137 -13.93 3.22 -5.80
C GLN A 137 -13.18 3.40 -7.12
N VAL A 138 -13.86 3.91 -8.15
CA VAL A 138 -13.26 4.18 -9.47
C VAL A 138 -12.32 5.37 -9.37
N GLU A 139 -12.76 6.46 -8.72
CA GLU A 139 -11.93 7.65 -8.48
C GLU A 139 -10.61 7.30 -7.76
N LEU A 140 -10.69 6.42 -6.74
CA LEU A 140 -9.51 5.95 -6.03
C LEU A 140 -8.58 5.13 -6.93
N ALA A 141 -9.12 4.22 -7.76
CA ALA A 141 -8.32 3.42 -8.68
C ALA A 141 -7.62 4.29 -9.74
N GLU A 142 -8.32 5.29 -10.29
CA GLU A 142 -7.78 6.25 -11.24
C GLU A 142 -6.64 7.09 -10.63
N GLU A 143 -6.82 7.57 -9.40
CA GLU A 143 -5.79 8.35 -8.71
C GLU A 143 -4.54 7.51 -8.42
N ILE A 144 -4.71 6.25 -8.00
CA ILE A 144 -3.58 5.32 -7.78
C ILE A 144 -2.78 5.09 -9.06
N GLN A 145 -3.47 4.95 -10.20
CA GLN A 145 -2.81 4.84 -11.50
C GLN A 145 -2.13 6.14 -11.91
N ARG A 146 -2.78 7.29 -11.71
CA ARG A 146 -2.22 8.61 -12.03
C ARG A 146 -0.92 8.89 -11.28
N GLN A 147 -0.86 8.44 -10.02
CA GLN A 147 0.32 8.56 -9.17
C GLN A 147 1.41 7.52 -9.47
N GLY A 148 1.10 6.50 -10.27
CA GLY A 148 2.05 5.46 -10.66
C GLY A 148 2.22 4.32 -9.66
N TYR A 149 1.40 4.25 -8.60
CA TYR A 149 1.51 3.21 -7.55
C TYR A 149 0.87 1.87 -7.93
N GLY A 150 -0.05 1.86 -8.90
CA GLY A 150 -0.73 0.65 -9.37
C GLY A 150 -1.44 0.87 -10.69
N ILE A 151 -2.14 -0.16 -11.17
CA ILE A 151 -2.97 -0.10 -12.39
C ILE A 151 -4.44 -0.27 -12.02
N TRP A 152 -5.31 0.51 -12.64
CA TRP A 152 -6.74 0.28 -12.62
C TRP A 152 -7.09 -0.89 -13.54
N GLY A 153 -7.72 -1.92 -12.96
CA GLY A 153 -8.20 -3.10 -13.68
C GLY A 153 -9.70 -3.09 -13.87
N ARG A 154 -10.17 -3.57 -15.02
CA ARG A 154 -11.59 -3.76 -15.31
C ARG A 154 -11.94 -5.25 -15.26
N LEU A 155 -13.12 -5.58 -14.74
CA LEU A 155 -13.67 -6.93 -14.87
C LEU A 155 -13.81 -7.31 -16.35
N GLY A 156 -13.27 -8.45 -16.72
CA GLY A 156 -13.11 -8.99 -18.06
C GLY A 156 -11.70 -8.86 -18.64
N ASP A 157 -10.92 -7.88 -18.15
CA ASP A 157 -9.63 -7.48 -18.74
C ASP A 157 -8.50 -7.48 -17.69
N ILE A 158 -8.59 -8.30 -16.65
CA ILE A 158 -7.58 -8.34 -15.57
C ILE A 158 -6.21 -8.77 -16.11
N SER A 159 -6.15 -9.72 -17.05
CA SER A 159 -4.90 -10.14 -17.68
C SER A 159 -4.17 -8.97 -18.35
N TRP A 160 -4.91 -8.11 -19.05
CA TRP A 160 -4.36 -6.89 -19.65
C TRP A 160 -3.84 -5.93 -18.58
N ALA A 161 -4.57 -5.76 -17.47
CA ALA A 161 -4.13 -4.90 -16.37
C ALA A 161 -2.78 -5.36 -15.76
N ILE A 162 -2.56 -6.69 -15.67
CA ILE A 162 -1.28 -7.25 -15.18
C ILE A 162 -0.13 -6.94 -16.15
N GLU A 163 -0.36 -7.05 -17.47
CA GLU A 163 0.64 -6.69 -18.46
C GLU A 163 0.99 -5.20 -18.42
N GLN A 164 -0.03 -4.33 -18.30
CA GLN A 164 0.19 -2.90 -18.15
C GLN A 164 0.95 -2.56 -16.87
N LEU A 165 0.71 -3.29 -15.79
CA LEU A 165 1.42 -3.10 -14.53
C LEU A 165 2.91 -3.36 -14.68
N ALA A 166 3.30 -4.43 -15.39
CA ALA A 166 4.70 -4.72 -15.67
C ALA A 166 5.37 -3.58 -16.46
N LEU A 167 4.68 -3.02 -17.46
CA LEU A 167 5.18 -1.87 -18.23
C LEU A 167 5.28 -0.60 -17.40
N GLN A 168 4.31 -0.35 -16.52
CA GLN A 168 4.30 0.82 -15.66
C GLN A 168 5.43 0.76 -14.63
N LEU A 169 5.70 -0.41 -14.05
CA LEU A 169 6.82 -0.58 -13.11
C LEU A 169 8.17 -0.30 -13.78
N ASP A 170 8.42 -0.84 -14.98
CA ASP A 170 9.64 -0.54 -15.74
C ASP A 170 9.76 0.96 -16.07
N LYS A 171 8.64 1.62 -16.39
CA LYS A 171 8.62 3.08 -16.60
C LYS A 171 8.95 3.84 -15.32
N THR A 172 8.34 3.48 -14.19
CA THR A 172 8.57 4.11 -12.89
C THR A 172 10.02 3.93 -12.42
N GLU A 173 10.59 2.73 -12.58
CA GLU A 173 12.00 2.46 -12.28
C GLU A 173 12.96 3.31 -13.11
N ARG A 174 12.63 3.54 -14.40
CA ARG A 174 13.42 4.41 -15.27
C ARG A 174 13.29 5.89 -14.90
N GLN A 175 12.09 6.33 -14.53
CA GLN A 175 11.79 7.73 -14.22
C GLN A 175 12.35 8.15 -12.86
N PHE A 176 12.31 7.26 -11.86
CA PHE A 176 12.73 7.55 -10.48
C PHE A 176 13.95 6.72 -10.07
N ARG A 177 15.01 6.76 -10.88
CA ARG A 177 16.28 6.11 -10.50
C ARG A 177 16.86 6.78 -9.25
N PRO A 178 17.15 6.02 -8.18
CA PRO A 178 17.96 6.52 -7.09
C PRO A 178 19.29 7.01 -7.68
N HIS A 179 19.73 8.19 -7.26
CA HIS A 179 21.08 8.62 -7.61
C HIS A 179 22.06 7.64 -6.98
N SER A 180 22.96 7.08 -7.78
CA SER A 180 24.07 6.27 -7.27
C SER A 180 24.83 7.11 -6.26
N VAL A 181 24.78 6.72 -4.98
CA VAL A 181 25.69 7.28 -4.00
C VAL A 181 26.96 6.46 -4.14
N ASP A 182 28.01 7.04 -4.73
CA ASP A 182 29.30 6.36 -4.83
C ASP A 182 29.73 5.95 -3.41
N GLY A 183 30.08 4.67 -3.23
CA GLY A 183 30.40 4.05 -1.94
C GLY A 183 31.64 4.60 -1.22
N GLU A 184 32.18 5.73 -1.71
CA GLU A 184 33.24 6.52 -1.06
C GLU A 184 32.67 7.76 -0.36
N VAL A 185 31.47 7.69 0.21
CA VAL A 185 31.13 8.66 1.25
C VAL A 185 31.76 8.15 2.53
N ALA A 186 32.97 8.63 2.85
CA ALA A 186 33.54 8.51 4.18
C ALA A 186 32.42 8.77 5.18
N ALA A 187 32.14 7.83 6.08
CA ALA A 187 31.04 7.93 7.03
C ALA A 187 31.14 9.27 7.76
N ILE A 188 30.39 10.27 7.30
CA ILE A 188 30.39 11.56 7.94
C ILE A 188 29.58 11.31 9.20
N ASN A 189 30.27 11.09 10.31
CA ASN A 189 29.68 10.98 11.63
C ASN A 189 29.20 12.37 12.05
N VAL A 190 28.16 12.84 11.38
CA VAL A 190 27.46 14.07 11.72
C VAL A 190 26.34 13.65 12.65
N ASP A 191 26.51 13.98 13.93
CA ASP A 191 25.38 13.95 14.83
C ASP A 191 24.42 15.08 14.40
N LEU A 192 23.32 14.67 13.75
CA LEU A 192 22.24 15.55 13.31
C LEU A 192 21.70 16.43 14.45
N TRP A 193 21.74 15.93 15.69
CA TRP A 193 21.32 16.71 16.87
C TRP A 193 22.33 17.79 17.26
N GLN A 194 23.64 17.54 17.10
CA GLN A 194 24.66 18.56 17.30
C GLN A 194 24.57 19.67 16.25
N VAL A 195 24.36 19.33 14.99
CA VAL A 195 24.23 20.34 13.92
C VAL A 195 22.97 21.17 14.10
N SER A 196 21.85 20.54 14.44
CA SER A 196 20.59 21.23 14.74
C SER A 196 20.73 22.17 15.94
N SER A 197 21.36 21.69 17.03
CA SER A 197 21.63 22.51 18.23
C SER A 197 22.58 23.68 17.93
N ALA A 198 23.61 23.47 17.12
CA ALA A 198 24.53 24.52 16.71
C ALA A 198 23.88 25.57 15.79
N MET A 199 22.93 25.17 14.94
CA MET A 199 22.13 26.11 14.15
C MET A 199 21.13 26.89 15.02
N MET A 200 20.49 26.24 16.00
CA MET A 200 19.60 26.94 16.94
C MET A 200 20.35 27.86 17.90
N GLY A 201 21.61 27.52 18.26
CA GLY A 201 22.49 28.39 19.04
C GLY A 201 22.90 29.69 18.31
N ARG A 202 22.78 29.75 16.98
CA ARG A 202 22.97 31.02 16.23
C ARG A 202 21.81 31.98 16.40
N TYR A 203 20.65 31.50 16.84
CA TYR A 203 19.49 32.33 17.19
C TYR A 203 19.46 32.75 18.67
N SER A 204 20.32 32.17 19.53
CA SER A 204 20.40 32.55 20.95
C SER A 204 21.40 33.68 21.25
N GLY A 205 21.88 34.38 20.22
CA GLY A 205 23.02 35.30 20.30
C GLY A 205 22.75 36.76 19.88
N ALA A 206 21.49 37.21 19.81
CA ALA A 206 21.22 38.64 19.72
C ALA A 206 20.90 39.18 21.12
N PRO A 207 21.75 40.03 21.73
CA PRO A 207 21.35 40.72 22.95
C PRO A 207 20.16 41.62 22.62
N ALA A 208 19.08 41.49 23.39
CA ALA A 208 17.96 42.42 23.35
C ALA A 208 18.51 43.86 23.49
N PRO A 209 18.03 44.84 22.69
CA PRO A 209 18.45 46.22 22.85
C PRO A 209 18.16 46.70 24.28
N PRO A 210 19.04 47.55 24.85
CA PRO A 210 18.98 47.88 26.27
C PRO A 210 17.66 48.56 26.63
N ALA A 211 16.96 47.97 27.61
CA ALA A 211 15.79 48.57 28.24
C ALA A 211 16.20 49.88 28.92
N LYS A 212 15.66 51.01 28.43
CA LYS A 212 15.73 52.29 29.15
C LYS A 212 14.74 52.23 30.33
N MET A 213 15.24 52.21 31.56
CA MET A 213 14.45 52.58 32.75
C MET A 213 14.96 53.90 33.32
N ALA A 214 14.14 54.94 33.18
CA ALA A 214 13.68 55.81 34.30
C ALA A 214 12.95 57.05 33.76
N LYS A 215 11.63 57.11 33.97
CA LYS A 215 11.11 58.06 34.95
C LYS A 215 9.86 57.47 35.61
N VAL A 216 9.98 57.37 36.93
CA VAL A 216 8.94 57.10 37.91
C VAL A 216 7.77 58.08 37.72
N ASN A 217 6.55 57.54 37.75
CA ASN A 217 5.50 57.98 38.67
C ASN A 217 4.46 56.85 38.84
N GLY A 218 3.90 56.76 40.05
CA GLY A 218 3.17 55.64 40.64
C GLY A 218 1.98 55.12 39.81
N SER A 219 1.36 53.99 40.16
CA SER A 219 1.18 53.40 41.47
C SER A 219 0.59 51.99 41.29
N GLU A 220 0.93 51.11 42.22
CA GLU A 220 0.11 49.99 42.71
C GLU A 220 -0.20 48.78 41.82
N SER A 221 0.38 47.65 42.25
CA SER A 221 -0.31 46.37 42.53
C SER A 221 -0.85 45.56 41.34
N ALA A 222 -0.86 44.24 41.31
CA ALA A 222 -0.22 43.14 42.00
C ALA A 222 -0.68 41.87 41.22
N VAL A 223 -0.05 40.71 41.45
CA VAL A 223 -0.69 39.38 41.38
C VAL A 223 -0.90 38.72 39.97
N THR A 224 0.00 37.77 39.69
CA THR A 224 -0.19 36.37 39.24
C THR A 224 -1.39 35.94 38.37
N GLY A 225 -1.13 35.06 37.39
CA GLY A 225 -2.13 34.07 36.93
C GLY A 225 -1.78 33.35 35.63
N LEU A 226 -1.49 32.05 35.75
CA LEU A 226 -1.49 31.05 34.66
C LEU A 226 -2.91 30.90 34.08
N GLY A 227 -3.06 30.60 32.79
CA GLY A 227 -4.37 30.25 32.24
C GLY A 227 -4.35 29.89 30.76
N GLU A 228 -4.82 28.67 30.48
CA GLU A 228 -5.06 28.05 29.19
C GLU A 228 -5.92 28.89 28.24
N VAL A 229 -5.74 28.74 26.93
CA VAL A 229 -6.65 29.31 25.92
C VAL A 229 -7.41 28.20 25.22
N GLN A 230 -8.67 28.06 25.62
CA GLN A 230 -9.73 27.33 24.91
C GLN A 230 -10.27 28.14 23.73
N ARG A 231 -10.81 27.38 22.78
CA ARG A 231 -11.78 27.70 21.71
C ARG A 231 -12.56 29.02 21.86
N GLU A 232 -12.66 29.76 20.76
CA GLU A 232 -13.73 30.74 20.51
C GLU A 232 -14.52 30.39 19.24
N GLU A 233 -15.82 30.18 19.43
CA GLU A 233 -16.91 30.35 18.46
C GLU A 233 -17.30 31.84 18.41
N VAL A 234 -17.53 32.41 17.22
CA VAL A 234 -18.38 33.60 16.98
C VAL A 234 -18.79 33.55 15.49
N ALA A 235 -20.02 33.76 15.01
CA ALA A 235 -21.37 33.81 15.55
C ALA A 235 -22.33 33.66 14.36
N GLN A 236 -23.51 33.10 14.61
CA GLN A 236 -24.68 33.25 13.75
C GLN A 236 -25.15 34.72 13.74
N MET A 237 -25.59 35.22 12.58
CA MET A 237 -26.45 36.39 12.49
C MET A 237 -27.69 36.06 11.64
N THR A 238 -28.82 36.43 12.22
CA THR A 238 -30.25 36.36 11.88
C THR A 238 -30.62 36.95 10.51
N MET A 239 -31.49 36.26 9.74
CA MET A 239 -32.91 36.58 9.47
C MET A 239 -33.22 38.04 9.08
N ASP A 240 -33.67 38.22 7.84
CA ASP A 240 -35.04 38.63 7.48
C ASP A 240 -35.47 37.88 6.19
#